data_AF-A0A9E5MV99-F1
#
_entry.id   AF-A0A9E5MV99-F1
#
_cell.length_a   1.000
_cell.length_b   1.000
_cell.length_c   1.000
_cell.angle_alpha   90.00
_cell.angle_beta   90.00
_cell.angle_gamma   90.00
#
_symmetry.space_group_name_H-M   'P 1'
#
loop_
_entity.id
_entity.type
_entity.pdbx_description
1 polymer ?
#
loop_
_entity_poly.entity_id
_entity_poly.type
_entity_poly.pdbx_seq_one_letter_code
_entity_poly.pdbx_strand_id
1 'polypeptide(L)'
;MLMKVIALAEGFSGVRVELVDAICALINNNIYPRIPSQGSVGASGDLAPLAHLAGVLIGVGEARVAGNLVPAELALKEAGLEPIRLAPKEGLALLNGTQVSTALALAAIFRTEHVLAASLAAGAMASDAIKGSDTPFDKRVQSARGHGGQIAVAGVLRELMRGSDIRVSHLECDRVQDPYSIRCQPQVAGACLDVLRHVCQVVETEANAVTDNPLVFADSRAVLSGGNFHAEPIALAADYLALAISEIGSLSERRIALLIDTHLSGLPAFLVKEGGLNSGFMMAQVTAAALASENKSHAHPASVDSIPTSANQEDHVSMATFAARRLHEMIDNVANIVAIEMLAAAQGVEFHHPQKSSAPIEKIINTLRELSPPYLEDRSLSADVARVAALIDDGAFCEYSASILPSMSA
;
A
#
# COMPACT_ATOMS: atom_id res chain seq x y z
N MET A 1 19.15 -1.59 0.14
CA MET A 1 20.51 -0.99 -0.01
C MET A 1 20.59 0.38 0.65
N LEU A 2 19.77 1.37 0.26
CA LEU A 2 19.83 2.73 0.81
C LEU A 2 19.77 2.77 2.36
N MET A 3 18.79 2.11 3.00
CA MET A 3 18.73 2.05 4.47
C MET A 3 19.94 1.37 5.12
N LYS A 4 20.63 0.46 4.43
CA LYS A 4 21.88 -0.13 4.93
C LYS A 4 23.01 0.90 4.88
N VAL A 5 23.08 1.71 3.82
CA VAL A 5 24.02 2.85 3.74
C VAL A 5 23.78 3.81 4.90
N ILE A 6 22.53 4.23 5.11
CA ILE A 6 22.15 5.14 6.20
C ILE A 6 22.61 4.58 7.55
N ALA A 7 22.19 3.35 7.89
CA ALA A 7 22.53 2.72 9.16
C ALA A 7 24.05 2.60 9.41
N LEU A 8 24.83 2.25 8.37
CA LEU A 8 26.29 2.14 8.49
C LEU A 8 26.97 3.51 8.60
N ALA A 9 26.44 4.52 7.91
CA ALA A 9 26.99 5.88 7.88
C ALA A 9 26.83 6.64 9.20
N GLU A 10 25.89 6.23 10.07
CA GLU A 10 25.77 6.76 11.45
C GLU A 10 27.01 6.48 12.31
N GLY A 11 27.90 5.56 11.89
CA GLY A 11 29.22 5.38 12.51
C GLY A 11 29.25 4.45 13.72
N PHE A 12 28.12 3.87 14.12
CA PHE A 12 28.04 2.93 15.25
C PHE A 12 28.30 1.47 14.87
N SER A 13 28.44 1.16 13.57
CA SER A 13 28.64 -0.20 13.08
C SER A 13 30.12 -0.61 12.98
N GLY A 14 31.07 0.31 13.18
CA GLY A 14 32.51 0.00 13.16
C GLY A 14 33.02 -0.60 11.83
N VAL A 15 32.40 -0.21 10.71
CA VAL A 15 32.80 -0.63 9.36
C VAL A 15 33.70 0.41 8.72
N ARG A 16 34.43 0.01 7.68
CA ARG A 16 35.21 0.93 6.87
C ARG A 16 34.31 1.75 5.94
N VAL A 17 34.73 2.97 5.61
CA VAL A 17 34.03 3.85 4.67
C VAL A 17 33.94 3.20 3.29
N GLU A 18 34.97 2.48 2.88
CA GLU A 18 35.04 1.75 1.61
C GLU A 18 33.91 0.73 1.46
N LEU A 19 33.40 0.16 2.56
CA LEU A 19 32.25 -0.73 2.51
C LEU A 19 30.95 0.04 2.22
N VAL A 20 30.79 1.21 2.85
CA VAL A 20 29.65 2.08 2.61
C VAL A 20 29.67 2.59 1.16
N ASP A 21 30.84 3.03 0.69
CA ASP A 21 31.06 3.48 -0.70
C ASP A 21 30.78 2.36 -1.71
N ALA A 22 31.13 1.11 -1.40
CA ALA A 22 30.82 -0.03 -2.27
C ALA A 22 29.30 -0.24 -2.44
N ILE A 23 28.51 -0.08 -1.37
CA ILE A 23 27.04 -0.17 -1.48
C ILE A 23 26.50 1.02 -2.28
N CYS A 24 27.01 2.23 -2.05
CA CYS A 24 26.67 3.41 -2.85
C CYS A 24 27.02 3.20 -4.33
N ALA A 25 28.15 2.57 -4.64
CA ALA A 25 28.56 2.27 -6.00
C ALA A 25 27.60 1.30 -6.70
N LEU A 26 27.07 0.27 -6.00
CA LEU A 26 26.03 -0.60 -6.55
C LEU A 26 24.78 0.21 -6.94
N ILE A 27 24.32 1.09 -6.04
CA ILE A 27 23.14 1.96 -6.28
C ILE A 27 23.39 2.86 -7.49
N ASN A 28 24.52 3.57 -7.52
CA ASN A 28 24.85 4.54 -8.58
C ASN A 28 25.03 3.88 -9.96
N ASN A 29 25.40 2.60 -9.99
CA ASN A 29 25.54 1.82 -11.22
C ASN A 29 24.28 0.98 -11.55
N ASN A 30 23.17 1.17 -10.85
CA ASN A 30 21.93 0.40 -11.04
C ASN A 30 22.13 -1.13 -10.97
N ILE A 31 23.02 -1.58 -10.08
CA ILE A 31 23.28 -3.00 -9.82
C ILE A 31 22.43 -3.42 -8.61
N TYR A 32 21.40 -4.22 -8.85
CA TYR A 32 20.45 -4.61 -7.81
C TYR A 32 20.61 -6.09 -7.45
N PRO A 33 21.12 -6.44 -6.25
CA PRO A 33 21.28 -7.82 -5.85
C PRO A 33 19.99 -8.63 -5.96
N ARG A 34 20.08 -9.89 -6.42
CA ARG A 34 18.95 -10.82 -6.43
C ARG A 34 18.70 -11.32 -5.01
N ILE A 35 17.74 -10.70 -4.33
CA ILE A 35 17.36 -11.02 -2.96
C ILE A 35 16.04 -11.81 -2.95
N PRO A 36 16.01 -13.04 -2.43
CA PRO A 36 14.75 -13.77 -2.20
C PRO A 36 13.86 -13.06 -1.19
N SER A 37 12.53 -13.08 -1.42
CA SER A 37 11.55 -12.42 -0.55
C SER A 37 11.17 -13.22 0.70
N GLN A 38 11.66 -14.45 0.85
CA GLN A 38 11.37 -15.35 1.97
C GLN A 38 12.66 -15.87 2.60
N GLY A 39 12.60 -16.21 3.89
CA GLY A 39 13.71 -16.83 4.64
C GLY A 39 14.22 -16.01 5.83
N SER A 40 13.72 -14.78 6.03
CA SER A 40 13.95 -14.03 7.27
C SER A 40 12.78 -14.25 8.24
N VAL A 41 13.12 -14.37 9.52
CA VAL A 41 12.19 -14.40 10.66
C VAL A 41 12.24 -13.11 11.49
N GLY A 42 13.04 -12.11 11.07
CA GLY A 42 13.23 -10.88 11.83
C GLY A 42 13.80 -11.10 13.25
N ALA A 43 14.72 -12.06 13.39
CA ALA A 43 15.39 -12.48 14.63
C ALA A 43 16.63 -11.61 14.90
N SER A 44 17.83 -12.08 14.54
CA SER A 44 19.08 -11.30 14.44
C SER A 44 19.09 -10.34 13.24
N GLY A 45 17.92 -9.80 12.90
CA GLY A 45 17.64 -9.06 11.68
C GLY A 45 17.37 -9.95 10.48
N ASP A 46 17.40 -9.33 9.31
CA ASP A 46 17.11 -9.91 8.00
C ASP A 46 18.32 -10.65 7.41
N LEU A 47 18.92 -11.55 8.21
CA LEU A 47 20.18 -12.23 7.92
C LEU A 47 20.25 -12.84 6.52
N ALA A 48 19.30 -13.73 6.19
CA ALA A 48 19.29 -14.45 4.93
C ALA A 48 19.22 -13.51 3.71
N PRO A 49 18.23 -12.60 3.59
CA PRO A 49 18.17 -11.70 2.44
C PRO A 49 19.31 -10.67 2.41
N LEU A 50 19.82 -10.20 3.56
CA LEU A 50 20.98 -9.31 3.60
C LEU A 50 22.29 -10.02 3.24
N ALA A 51 22.39 -11.33 3.44
CA ALA A 51 23.52 -12.12 2.95
C ALA A 51 23.58 -12.15 1.42
N HIS A 52 22.43 -12.07 0.71
CA HIS A 52 22.43 -11.96 -0.75
C HIS A 52 22.93 -10.59 -1.24
N LEU A 53 22.64 -9.50 -0.51
CA LEU A 53 23.28 -8.20 -0.74
C LEU A 53 24.79 -8.27 -0.51
N ALA A 54 25.20 -8.82 0.63
CA ALA A 54 26.62 -8.98 0.97
C ALA A 54 27.36 -9.85 -0.05
N GLY A 55 26.70 -10.90 -0.56
CA GLY A 55 27.21 -11.77 -1.63
C GLY A 55 27.64 -10.97 -2.85
N VAL A 56 26.78 -10.07 -3.35
CA VAL A 56 27.11 -9.26 -4.54
C VAL A 56 28.31 -8.36 -4.28
N LEU A 57 28.44 -7.75 -3.10
CA LEU A 57 29.60 -6.91 -2.75
C LEU A 57 30.92 -7.70 -2.80
N ILE A 58 30.91 -8.99 -2.48
CA ILE A 58 32.08 -9.86 -2.52
C ILE A 58 32.19 -10.67 -3.83
N GLY A 59 31.39 -10.33 -4.85
CA GLY A 59 31.43 -10.99 -6.16
C GLY A 59 30.72 -12.35 -6.24
N VAL A 60 29.87 -12.69 -5.28
CA VAL A 60 29.13 -13.96 -5.19
C VAL A 60 27.65 -13.76 -5.46
N GLY A 61 27.03 -14.70 -6.18
CA GLY A 61 25.59 -14.68 -6.47
C GLY A 61 25.26 -13.92 -7.75
N GLU A 62 24.08 -13.29 -7.77
CA GLU A 62 23.53 -12.65 -8.97
C GLU A 62 23.01 -11.26 -8.64
N ALA A 63 23.07 -10.38 -9.63
CA ALA A 63 22.45 -9.06 -9.59
C ALA A 63 21.66 -8.80 -10.86
N ARG A 64 20.64 -7.95 -10.76
CA ARG A 64 19.90 -7.40 -11.89
C ARG A 64 20.59 -6.14 -12.38
N VAL A 65 20.94 -6.10 -13.66
CA VAL A 65 21.54 -4.96 -14.36
C VAL A 65 20.78 -4.76 -15.66
N ALA A 66 20.29 -3.53 -15.90
CA ALA A 66 19.48 -3.19 -17.08
C ALA A 66 18.33 -4.20 -17.35
N GLY A 67 17.68 -4.67 -16.28
CA GLY A 67 16.59 -5.65 -16.34
C GLY A 67 17.00 -7.12 -16.35
N ASN A 68 18.25 -7.46 -16.69
CA ASN A 68 18.73 -8.85 -16.82
C ASN A 68 19.42 -9.34 -15.55
N LEU A 69 19.23 -10.62 -15.21
CA LEU A 69 20.01 -11.28 -14.15
C LEU A 69 21.38 -11.69 -14.70
N VAL A 70 22.44 -11.28 -14.01
CA VAL A 70 23.83 -11.56 -14.37
C VAL A 70 24.62 -11.99 -13.13
N PRO A 71 25.71 -12.77 -13.28
CA PRO A 71 26.61 -13.08 -12.17
C PRO A 71 27.18 -11.81 -11.53
N ALA A 72 27.28 -11.80 -10.20
CA ALA A 72 27.76 -10.63 -9.45
C ALA A 72 29.17 -10.18 -9.87
N GLU A 73 30.10 -11.12 -10.06
CA GLU A 73 31.46 -10.84 -10.55
C GLU A 73 31.45 -10.10 -11.90
N LEU A 74 30.57 -10.53 -12.83
CA LEU A 74 30.43 -9.87 -14.13
C LEU A 74 29.84 -8.47 -13.97
N ALA A 75 28.78 -8.33 -13.17
CA ALA A 75 28.13 -7.04 -12.91
C ALA A 75 29.11 -6.01 -12.32
N LEU A 76 29.92 -6.41 -11.34
CA LEU A 76 30.95 -5.57 -10.74
C LEU A 76 32.01 -5.17 -11.78
N LYS A 77 32.55 -6.16 -12.51
CA LYS A 77 33.59 -5.93 -13.51
C LYS A 77 33.14 -4.99 -14.63
N GLU A 78 31.92 -5.16 -15.15
CA GLU A 78 31.38 -4.29 -16.21
C GLU A 78 31.15 -2.85 -15.73
N ALA A 79 30.89 -2.65 -14.43
CA ALA A 79 30.79 -1.34 -13.81
C ALA A 79 32.15 -0.76 -13.35
N GLY A 80 33.27 -1.44 -13.60
CA GLY A 80 34.60 -1.03 -13.15
C GLY A 80 34.76 -1.09 -11.63
N LEU A 81 33.99 -1.95 -10.96
CA LEU A 81 34.03 -2.19 -9.52
C LEU A 81 34.77 -3.50 -9.23
N GLU A 82 35.49 -3.54 -8.11
CA GLU A 82 36.18 -4.74 -7.63
C GLU A 82 35.43 -5.35 -6.43
N PRO A 83 35.37 -6.68 -6.30
CA PRO A 83 34.83 -7.35 -5.12
C PRO A 83 35.52 -6.89 -3.83
N ILE A 84 34.74 -6.52 -2.81
CA ILE A 84 35.30 -6.09 -1.53
C ILE A 84 35.78 -7.30 -0.71
N ARG A 85 36.94 -7.15 -0.05
CA ARG A 85 37.37 -8.08 1.01
C ARG A 85 36.91 -7.54 2.36
N LEU A 86 36.03 -8.27 3.04
CA LEU A 86 35.49 -7.86 4.34
C LEU A 86 36.57 -7.88 5.43
N ALA A 87 36.56 -6.85 6.26
CA ALA A 87 37.37 -6.73 7.47
C ALA A 87 36.63 -7.35 8.69
N PRO A 88 37.27 -7.44 9.86
CA PRO A 88 36.58 -7.88 11.08
C PRO A 88 35.27 -7.10 11.31
N LYS A 89 34.25 -7.78 11.82
CA LYS A 89 32.88 -7.27 12.06
C LYS A 89 32.04 -6.94 10.82
N GLU A 90 32.64 -6.58 9.68
CA GLU A 90 31.88 -6.10 8.52
C GLU A 90 30.85 -7.09 7.97
N GLY A 91 31.12 -8.40 8.06
CA GLY A 91 30.12 -9.43 7.74
C GLY A 91 28.86 -9.31 8.61
N LEU A 92 29.01 -9.17 9.92
CA LEU A 92 27.88 -8.97 10.84
C LEU A 92 27.17 -7.63 10.59
N ALA A 93 27.94 -6.56 10.33
CA ALA A 93 27.35 -5.24 10.05
C ALA A 93 26.48 -5.24 8.78
N LEU A 94 26.86 -6.02 7.76
CA LEU A 94 26.06 -6.20 6.55
C LEU A 94 24.82 -7.05 6.80
N LEU A 95 24.97 -8.16 7.53
CA LEU A 95 23.93 -9.18 7.68
C LEU A 95 22.91 -8.85 8.78
N ASN A 96 23.33 -8.26 9.91
CA ASN A 96 22.41 -7.85 10.97
C ASN A 96 21.69 -6.57 10.59
N GLY A 97 20.39 -6.52 10.88
CA GLY A 97 19.55 -5.34 10.75
C GLY A 97 18.21 -5.59 10.09
N THR A 98 17.32 -4.62 10.13
CA THR A 98 15.89 -4.77 9.82
C THR A 98 15.52 -4.22 8.44
N GLN A 99 16.52 -3.97 7.58
CA GLN A 99 16.34 -3.17 6.35
C GLN A 99 15.42 -3.82 5.31
N VAL A 100 15.31 -5.15 5.25
CA VAL A 100 14.46 -5.83 4.27
C VAL A 100 13.01 -5.79 4.73
N SER A 101 12.76 -6.11 5.99
CA SER A 101 11.46 -5.98 6.64
C SER A 101 10.94 -4.55 6.55
N THR A 102 11.79 -3.57 6.86
CA THR A 102 11.47 -2.14 6.75
C THR A 102 11.22 -1.71 5.30
N ALA A 103 11.98 -2.22 4.33
CA ALA A 103 11.79 -1.88 2.91
C ALA A 103 10.45 -2.38 2.37
N LEU A 104 10.05 -3.59 2.75
CA LEU A 104 8.75 -4.16 2.38
C LEU A 104 7.62 -3.36 3.02
N ALA A 105 7.75 -2.99 4.30
CA ALA A 105 6.75 -2.17 4.99
C ALA A 105 6.63 -0.78 4.35
N LEU A 106 7.76 -0.13 4.02
CA LEU A 106 7.78 1.17 3.37
C LEU A 106 7.16 1.13 1.97
N ALA A 107 7.48 0.11 1.17
CA ALA A 107 6.85 -0.08 -0.13
C ALA A 107 5.34 -0.32 0.01
N ALA A 108 4.90 -1.06 1.03
CA ALA A 108 3.48 -1.27 1.31
C ALA A 108 2.77 0.02 1.74
N ILE A 109 3.43 0.92 2.48
CA ILE A 109 2.90 2.25 2.82
C ILE A 109 2.56 3.03 1.55
N PHE A 110 3.50 3.18 0.63
CA PHE A 110 3.28 3.93 -0.62
C PHE A 110 2.15 3.33 -1.45
N ARG A 111 2.13 2.00 -1.59
CA ARG A 111 1.05 1.32 -2.31
C ARG A 111 -0.30 1.43 -1.58
N THR A 112 -0.31 1.52 -0.24
CA THR A 112 -1.53 1.75 0.54
C THR A 112 -2.08 3.16 0.33
N GLU A 113 -1.21 4.18 0.22
CA GLU A 113 -1.62 5.54 -0.14
C GLU A 113 -2.32 5.57 -1.49
N HIS A 114 -1.79 4.83 -2.47
CA HIS A 114 -2.36 4.74 -3.80
C HIS A 114 -3.79 4.16 -3.78
N VAL A 115 -3.99 3.01 -3.13
CA VAL A 115 -5.33 2.40 -3.04
C VAL A 115 -6.27 3.19 -2.15
N LEU A 116 -5.79 3.87 -1.09
CA LEU A 116 -6.60 4.77 -0.27
C LEU A 116 -7.11 5.93 -1.14
N ALA A 117 -6.23 6.62 -1.87
CA ALA A 117 -6.59 7.71 -2.76
C ALA A 117 -7.63 7.30 -3.81
N ALA A 118 -7.39 6.17 -4.49
CA ALA A 118 -8.32 5.61 -5.47
C ALA A 118 -9.66 5.24 -4.83
N SER A 119 -9.66 4.69 -3.61
CA SER A 119 -10.90 4.33 -2.89
C SER A 119 -11.74 5.54 -2.50
N LEU A 120 -11.12 6.70 -2.24
CA LEU A 120 -11.83 7.96 -1.96
C LEU A 120 -12.45 8.52 -3.24
N ALA A 121 -11.73 8.45 -4.36
CA ALA A 121 -12.26 8.79 -5.67
C ALA A 121 -13.46 7.88 -6.04
N ALA A 122 -13.28 6.55 -5.96
CA ALA A 122 -14.33 5.58 -6.21
C ALA A 122 -15.55 5.78 -5.31
N GLY A 123 -15.31 6.02 -4.01
CA GLY A 123 -16.37 6.27 -3.04
C GLY A 123 -17.17 7.56 -3.29
N ALA A 124 -16.51 8.63 -3.73
CA ALA A 124 -17.20 9.86 -4.17
C ALA A 124 -18.03 9.61 -5.45
N MET A 125 -17.48 8.88 -6.42
CA MET A 125 -18.21 8.47 -7.63
C MET A 125 -19.43 7.61 -7.29
N ALA A 126 -19.28 6.63 -6.39
CA ALA A 126 -20.37 5.77 -5.95
C ALA A 126 -21.45 6.55 -5.22
N SER A 127 -21.05 7.52 -4.38
CA SER A 127 -21.97 8.42 -3.68
C SER A 127 -22.80 9.24 -4.66
N ASP A 128 -22.19 9.73 -5.74
CA ASP A 128 -22.92 10.50 -6.75
C ASP A 128 -23.80 9.59 -7.62
N ALA A 129 -23.29 8.43 -8.04
CA ALA A 129 -24.01 7.44 -8.84
C ALA A 129 -25.33 6.99 -8.19
N ILE A 130 -25.35 6.82 -6.88
CA ILE A 130 -26.56 6.42 -6.15
C ILE A 130 -27.46 7.59 -5.75
N LYS A 131 -27.14 8.83 -6.18
CA LYS A 131 -27.78 10.06 -5.68
C LYS A 131 -27.75 10.10 -4.15
N GLY A 132 -26.55 9.98 -3.59
CA GLY A 132 -26.27 10.00 -2.16
C GLY A 132 -25.98 11.40 -1.62
N SER A 133 -26.20 11.56 -0.32
CA SER A 133 -26.01 12.81 0.41
C SER A 133 -24.55 13.11 0.72
N ASP A 134 -24.15 14.38 0.57
CA ASP A 134 -22.86 14.93 1.01
C ASP A 134 -22.90 15.50 2.44
N THR A 135 -24.09 15.58 3.06
CA THR A 135 -24.26 15.98 4.47
C THR A 135 -23.39 15.16 5.43
N PRO A 136 -23.22 13.83 5.26
CA PRO A 136 -22.30 13.04 6.09
C PRO A 136 -20.85 13.53 6.07
N PHE A 137 -20.45 14.34 5.08
CA PHE A 137 -19.12 14.88 4.96
C PHE A 137 -19.01 16.28 5.57
N ASP A 138 -20.09 16.90 6.05
CA ASP A 138 -20.12 18.24 6.66
C ASP A 138 -19.01 18.42 7.71
N LYS A 139 -18.29 19.55 7.62
CA LYS A 139 -17.15 19.85 8.51
C LYS A 139 -17.56 19.86 9.97
N ARG A 140 -18.77 20.32 10.30
CA ARG A 140 -19.30 20.38 11.67
C ARG A 140 -19.51 18.98 12.23
N VAL A 141 -20.07 18.07 11.42
CA VAL A 141 -20.25 16.65 11.79
C VAL A 141 -18.91 16.00 12.12
N GLN A 142 -17.89 16.23 11.28
CA GLN A 142 -16.58 15.63 11.52
C GLN A 142 -15.87 16.25 12.73
N SER A 143 -15.92 17.58 12.83
CA SER A 143 -15.24 18.34 13.90
C SER A 143 -15.84 18.02 15.27
N ALA A 144 -17.14 17.72 15.34
CA ALA A 144 -17.78 17.31 16.59
C ALA A 144 -17.26 15.98 17.15
N ARG A 145 -16.73 15.08 16.29
CA ARG A 145 -16.11 13.82 16.73
C ARG A 145 -14.60 13.95 16.97
N GLY A 146 -13.88 14.75 16.18
CA GLY A 146 -12.52 15.17 16.48
C GLY A 146 -11.36 14.28 15.99
N HIS A 147 -11.62 13.18 15.26
CA HIS A 147 -10.55 12.37 14.68
C HIS A 147 -9.93 13.03 13.44
N GLY A 148 -8.60 13.17 13.43
CA GLY A 148 -7.86 13.89 12.39
C GLY A 148 -8.02 13.26 11.01
N GLY A 149 -7.88 11.94 10.88
CA GLY A 149 -8.05 11.24 9.62
C GLY A 149 -9.48 11.34 9.08
N GLN A 150 -10.48 11.24 9.96
CA GLN A 150 -11.89 11.40 9.59
C GLN A 150 -12.19 12.80 9.03
N ILE A 151 -11.69 13.85 9.69
CA ILE A 151 -11.86 15.24 9.24
C ILE A 151 -11.19 15.44 7.87
N ALA A 152 -9.98 14.92 7.70
CA ALA A 152 -9.20 15.01 6.48
C ALA A 152 -9.90 14.33 5.30
N VAL A 153 -10.34 13.08 5.48
CA VAL A 153 -11.04 12.30 4.45
C VAL A 153 -12.36 12.97 4.05
N ALA A 154 -13.16 13.47 5.00
CA ALA A 154 -14.37 14.19 4.66
C ALA A 154 -14.11 15.49 3.88
N GLY A 155 -12.96 16.13 4.10
CA GLY A 155 -12.49 17.25 3.29
C GLY A 155 -12.36 16.83 1.82
N VAL A 156 -11.59 15.77 1.56
CA VAL A 156 -11.37 15.23 0.20
C VAL A 156 -12.68 14.84 -0.48
N LEU A 157 -13.56 14.09 0.19
CA LEU A 157 -14.84 13.65 -0.38
C LEU A 157 -15.74 14.83 -0.75
N ARG A 158 -15.79 15.87 0.10
CA ARG A 158 -16.56 17.10 -0.16
C ARG A 158 -16.03 17.84 -1.39
N GLU A 159 -14.72 17.95 -1.51
CA GLU A 159 -14.08 18.61 -2.66
C GLU A 159 -14.34 17.85 -3.97
N LEU A 160 -14.26 16.51 -3.92
CA LEU A 160 -14.56 15.65 -5.05
C LEU A 160 -16.01 15.77 -5.51
N MET A 161 -16.99 15.90 -4.62
CA MET A 161 -18.41 15.98 -4.99
C MET A 161 -18.91 17.41 -5.27
N ARG A 162 -18.09 18.44 -5.04
CA ARG A 162 -18.52 19.82 -5.16
C ARG A 162 -18.93 20.15 -6.59
N GLY A 163 -20.16 20.67 -6.74
CA GLY A 163 -20.69 21.14 -8.02
C GLY A 163 -21.25 20.04 -8.92
N SER A 164 -21.58 18.86 -8.38
CA SER A 164 -22.31 17.83 -9.12
C SER A 164 -23.77 18.23 -9.36
N ASP A 165 -24.22 18.20 -10.62
CA ASP A 165 -25.63 18.40 -10.98
C ASP A 165 -26.49 17.22 -10.51
N ILE A 166 -25.92 16.00 -10.48
CA ILE A 166 -26.57 14.81 -9.95
C ILE A 166 -26.86 15.00 -8.46
N ARG A 167 -25.90 15.54 -7.69
CA ARG A 167 -26.11 15.89 -6.29
C ARG A 167 -27.22 16.92 -6.11
N VAL A 168 -27.19 17.99 -6.91
CA VAL A 168 -28.23 19.05 -6.86
C VAL A 168 -29.61 18.50 -7.16
N SER A 169 -29.73 17.53 -8.07
CA SER A 169 -31.02 16.96 -8.50
C SER A 169 -31.81 16.22 -7.41
N HIS A 170 -31.19 15.93 -6.27
CA HIS A 170 -31.80 15.12 -5.21
C HIS A 170 -31.65 15.73 -3.81
N LEU A 171 -31.39 17.04 -3.72
CA LEU A 171 -31.38 17.77 -2.44
C LEU A 171 -32.73 17.64 -1.72
N GLU A 172 -33.83 17.62 -2.48
CA GLU A 172 -35.19 17.37 -2.00
C GLU A 172 -35.64 15.97 -2.44
N CYS A 173 -35.20 14.92 -1.74
CA CYS A 173 -35.64 13.55 -2.00
C CYS A 173 -36.18 12.86 -0.73
N ASP A 174 -37.01 11.84 -0.93
CA ASP A 174 -37.65 11.08 0.16
C ASP A 174 -36.67 10.14 0.89
N ARG A 175 -35.44 9.99 0.40
CA ARG A 175 -34.44 9.10 0.99
C ARG A 175 -33.94 9.69 2.32
N VAL A 176 -34.31 9.03 3.41
CA VAL A 176 -34.02 9.51 4.78
C VAL A 176 -32.53 9.36 5.14
N GLN A 177 -31.90 8.23 4.79
CA GLN A 177 -30.50 7.96 5.10
C GLN A 177 -29.83 7.07 4.05
N ASP A 178 -28.60 7.42 3.69
CA ASP A 178 -27.76 6.53 2.87
C ASP A 178 -27.22 5.35 3.69
N PRO A 179 -26.94 4.21 3.02
CA PRO A 179 -26.23 3.08 3.59
C PRO A 179 -24.87 3.47 4.18
N TYR A 180 -24.38 2.72 5.17
CA TYR A 180 -23.14 3.03 5.87
C TYR A 180 -21.90 2.99 4.97
N SER A 181 -21.89 2.18 3.91
CA SER A 181 -20.79 2.15 2.95
C SER A 181 -20.58 3.50 2.23
N ILE A 182 -21.62 4.35 2.19
CA ILE A 182 -21.58 5.73 1.70
C ILE A 182 -21.43 6.72 2.86
N ARG A 183 -22.32 6.62 3.86
CA ARG A 183 -22.42 7.60 4.94
C ARG A 183 -21.24 7.57 5.91
N CYS A 184 -20.64 6.40 6.12
CA CYS A 184 -19.55 6.21 7.08
C CYS A 184 -18.16 6.27 6.43
N GLN A 185 -18.05 6.72 5.17
CA GLN A 185 -16.77 6.83 4.47
C GLN A 185 -15.72 7.64 5.26
N PRO A 186 -16.02 8.85 5.79
CA PRO A 186 -15.06 9.58 6.62
C PRO A 186 -14.57 8.79 7.83
N GLN A 187 -15.46 8.06 8.48
CA GLN A 187 -15.17 7.36 9.73
C GLN A 187 -14.26 6.16 9.48
N VAL A 188 -14.55 5.36 8.44
CA VAL A 188 -13.82 4.13 8.13
C VAL A 188 -12.50 4.44 7.43
N ALA A 189 -12.54 5.17 6.31
CA ALA A 189 -11.32 5.53 5.59
C ALA A 189 -10.44 6.52 6.37
N GLY A 190 -11.05 7.36 7.22
CA GLY A 190 -10.31 8.22 8.14
C GLY A 190 -9.58 7.44 9.24
N ALA A 191 -10.17 6.37 9.78
CA ALA A 191 -9.46 5.48 10.70
C ALA A 191 -8.29 4.77 10.00
N CYS A 192 -8.47 4.34 8.75
CA CYS A 192 -7.40 3.75 7.94
C CYS A 192 -6.26 4.75 7.69
N LEU A 193 -6.58 6.03 7.46
CA LEU A 193 -5.58 7.09 7.31
C LEU A 193 -4.81 7.35 8.61
N ASP A 194 -5.48 7.32 9.76
CA ASP A 194 -4.81 7.50 11.06
C ASP A 194 -3.89 6.30 11.39
N VAL A 195 -4.28 5.08 11.02
CA VAL A 195 -3.41 3.88 11.06
C VAL A 195 -2.17 4.10 10.20
N LEU A 196 -2.38 4.48 8.93
CA LEU A 196 -1.31 4.71 7.98
C LEU A 196 -0.30 5.74 8.49
N ARG A 197 -0.79 6.87 9.03
CA ARG A 197 0.07 7.92 9.62
C ARG A 197 0.91 7.41 10.78
N HIS A 198 0.33 6.61 11.67
CA HIS A 198 1.07 6.02 12.77
C HIS A 198 2.15 5.04 12.27
N VAL A 199 1.79 4.19 11.31
CA VAL A 199 2.72 3.24 10.70
C VAL A 199 3.88 3.95 9.99
N CYS A 200 3.60 5.06 9.28
CA CYS A 200 4.65 5.90 8.70
C CYS A 200 5.66 6.38 9.74
N GLN A 201 5.22 6.86 10.91
CA GLN A 201 6.13 7.32 11.96
C GLN A 201 7.05 6.22 12.48
N VAL A 202 6.52 5.00 12.66
CA VAL A 202 7.30 3.85 13.11
C VAL A 202 8.32 3.44 12.04
N VAL A 203 7.88 3.31 10.79
CA VAL A 203 8.74 2.88 9.68
C VAL A 203 9.78 3.95 9.34
N GLU A 204 9.46 5.24 9.44
CA GLU A 204 10.42 6.34 9.25
C GLU A 204 11.50 6.32 10.33
N THR A 205 11.15 6.04 11.58
CA THR A 205 12.12 5.87 12.66
C THR A 205 13.07 4.70 12.36
N GLU A 206 12.52 3.54 11.98
CA GLU A 206 13.31 2.36 11.68
C GLU A 206 14.18 2.51 10.42
N ALA A 207 13.69 3.21 9.40
CA ALA A 207 14.43 3.46 8.16
C ALA A 207 15.73 4.26 8.39
N ASN A 208 15.78 5.03 9.48
CA ASN A 208 16.94 5.81 9.92
C ASN A 208 17.71 5.15 11.09
N ALA A 209 17.32 3.95 11.53
CA ALA A 209 17.88 3.33 12.72
C ALA A 209 19.20 2.58 12.46
N VAL A 210 20.03 2.49 13.49
CA VAL A 210 21.18 1.58 13.54
C VAL A 210 20.76 0.26 14.17
N THR A 211 20.74 -0.77 13.33
CA THR A 211 20.12 -2.05 13.66
C THR A 211 21.08 -3.24 13.61
N ASP A 212 22.38 -3.02 13.32
CA ASP A 212 23.37 -4.10 13.40
C ASP A 212 23.89 -4.30 14.83
N ASN A 213 24.67 -5.36 15.06
CA ASN A 213 25.19 -5.70 16.39
C ASN A 213 26.55 -6.42 16.30
N PRO A 214 27.46 -6.25 17.29
CA PRO A 214 27.43 -5.27 18.39
C PRO A 214 27.61 -3.83 17.90
N LEU A 215 27.21 -2.86 18.71
CA LEU A 215 27.42 -1.43 18.42
C LEU A 215 28.77 -0.95 18.97
N VAL A 216 29.39 -0.02 18.25
CA VAL A 216 30.68 0.59 18.56
C VAL A 216 30.46 2.05 18.95
N PHE A 217 30.79 2.39 20.19
CA PHE A 217 30.72 3.75 20.71
C PHE A 217 32.14 4.29 20.85
N ALA A 218 32.59 5.02 19.82
CA ALA A 218 33.97 5.52 19.74
C ALA A 218 34.33 6.45 20.91
N ASP A 219 33.42 7.34 21.29
CA ASP A 219 33.61 8.32 22.36
C ASP A 219 33.92 7.67 23.71
N SER A 220 33.17 6.61 24.05
CA SER A 220 33.37 5.85 25.29
C SER A 220 34.33 4.67 25.13
N ARG A 221 34.88 4.45 23.92
CA ARG A 221 35.69 3.28 23.56
C ARG A 221 35.04 1.95 23.95
N ALA A 222 33.72 1.86 23.78
CA ALA A 222 32.95 0.69 24.17
C ALA A 222 32.43 -0.07 22.94
N VAL A 223 32.39 -1.39 23.05
CA VAL A 223 31.68 -2.27 22.12
C VAL A 223 30.58 -2.97 22.91
N LEU A 224 29.33 -2.65 22.62
CA LEU A 224 28.18 -3.10 23.39
C LEU A 224 27.31 -4.02 22.55
N SER A 225 27.04 -5.22 23.07
CA SER A 225 26.06 -6.13 22.47
C SER A 225 24.67 -5.77 22.98
N GLY A 226 23.74 -5.55 22.06
CA GLY A 226 22.33 -5.29 22.30
C GLY A 226 21.45 -6.13 21.36
N GLY A 227 20.25 -5.62 21.07
CA GLY A 227 19.22 -6.35 20.30
C GLY A 227 18.45 -5.50 19.29
N ASN A 228 19.02 -4.39 18.81
CA ASN A 228 18.36 -3.48 17.84
C ASN A 228 18.01 -4.16 16.51
N PHE A 229 18.54 -5.35 16.25
CA PHE A 229 18.20 -6.15 15.09
C PHE A 229 16.81 -6.81 15.17
N HIS A 230 16.15 -6.79 16.33
CA HIS A 230 14.85 -7.44 16.53
C HIS A 230 13.73 -6.54 16.00
N ALA A 231 13.14 -6.92 14.87
CA ALA A 231 12.23 -6.08 14.09
C ALA A 231 10.77 -6.02 14.62
N GLU A 232 10.58 -6.14 15.94
CA GLU A 232 9.23 -6.16 16.56
C GLU A 232 8.39 -4.92 16.23
N PRO A 233 8.95 -3.68 16.25
CA PRO A 233 8.20 -2.49 15.87
C PRO A 233 7.66 -2.56 14.45
N ILE A 234 8.44 -3.14 13.52
CA ILE A 234 8.01 -3.30 12.12
C ILE A 234 6.96 -4.39 11.98
N ALA A 235 7.07 -5.50 12.71
CA ALA A 235 6.06 -6.55 12.69
C ALA A 235 4.70 -6.04 13.14
N LEU A 236 4.65 -5.33 14.28
CA LEU A 236 3.43 -4.72 14.82
C LEU A 236 2.86 -3.64 13.89
N ALA A 237 3.73 -2.79 13.32
CA ALA A 237 3.29 -1.75 12.39
C ALA A 237 2.71 -2.34 11.10
N ALA A 238 3.34 -3.39 10.55
CA ALA A 238 2.84 -4.09 9.38
C ALA A 238 1.50 -4.79 9.67
N ASP A 239 1.36 -5.43 10.83
CA ASP A 239 0.10 -6.04 11.24
C ASP A 239 -1.02 -5.00 11.44
N TYR A 240 -0.69 -3.82 11.97
CA TYR A 240 -1.65 -2.74 12.09
C TYR A 240 -2.08 -2.19 10.73
N LEU A 241 -1.14 -2.02 9.80
CA LEU A 241 -1.42 -1.59 8.43
C LEU A 241 -2.32 -2.58 7.68
N ALA A 242 -2.17 -3.89 7.93
CA ALA A 242 -3.02 -4.91 7.34
C ALA A 242 -4.52 -4.72 7.65
N LEU A 243 -4.84 -4.26 8.87
CA LEU A 243 -6.22 -3.97 9.25
C LEU A 243 -6.79 -2.84 8.39
N ALA A 244 -6.02 -1.78 8.18
CA ALA A 244 -6.41 -0.66 7.34
C ALA A 244 -6.59 -1.08 5.87
N ILE A 245 -5.64 -1.83 5.30
CA ILE A 245 -5.74 -2.35 3.92
C ILE A 245 -7.02 -3.20 3.76
N SER A 246 -7.29 -4.10 4.70
CA SER A 246 -8.48 -4.94 4.68
C SER A 246 -9.77 -4.12 4.73
N GLU A 247 -9.85 -3.10 5.59
CA GLU A 247 -11.04 -2.24 5.73
C GLU A 247 -11.27 -1.33 4.51
N ILE A 248 -10.20 -0.84 3.84
CA ILE A 248 -10.32 -0.11 2.58
C ILE A 248 -11.01 -0.99 1.52
N GLY A 249 -10.53 -2.22 1.36
CA GLY A 249 -11.13 -3.20 0.45
C GLY A 249 -12.56 -3.57 0.83
N SER A 250 -12.82 -3.83 2.12
CA SER A 250 -14.15 -4.19 2.59
C SER A 250 -15.17 -3.08 2.36
N LEU A 251 -14.80 -1.81 2.59
CA LEU A 251 -15.72 -0.70 2.39
C LEU A 251 -16.02 -0.48 0.90
N SER A 252 -15.00 -0.57 0.05
CA SER A 252 -15.13 -0.50 -1.40
C SER A 252 -16.04 -1.61 -1.95
N GLU A 253 -15.84 -2.85 -1.50
CA GLU A 253 -16.67 -3.99 -1.91
C GLU A 253 -18.14 -3.81 -1.50
N ARG A 254 -18.41 -3.27 -0.31
CA ARG A 254 -19.79 -2.94 0.10
C ARG A 254 -20.43 -1.84 -0.75
N ARG A 255 -19.65 -0.93 -1.34
CA ARG A 255 -20.17 0.06 -2.31
C ARG A 255 -20.43 -0.56 -3.69
N ILE A 256 -19.63 -1.54 -4.12
CA ILE A 256 -19.94 -2.34 -5.33
C ILE A 256 -21.27 -3.06 -5.16
N ALA A 257 -21.45 -3.77 -4.03
CA ALA A 257 -22.69 -4.49 -3.72
C ALA A 257 -23.91 -3.54 -3.68
N LEU A 258 -23.73 -2.33 -3.15
CA LEU A 258 -24.74 -1.27 -3.16
C LEU A 258 -25.10 -0.83 -4.59
N LEU A 259 -24.11 -0.55 -5.45
CA LEU A 259 -24.34 -0.04 -6.81
C LEU A 259 -25.17 -1.00 -7.67
N ILE A 260 -24.94 -2.31 -7.54
CA ILE A 260 -25.63 -3.32 -8.35
C ILE A 260 -27.06 -3.66 -7.86
N ASP A 261 -27.42 -3.25 -6.65
CA ASP A 261 -28.72 -3.51 -6.03
C ASP A 261 -29.72 -2.40 -6.39
N THR A 262 -30.75 -2.74 -7.18
CA THR A 262 -31.77 -1.78 -7.66
C THR A 262 -32.53 -1.07 -6.55
N HIS A 263 -32.75 -1.75 -5.42
CA HIS A 263 -33.52 -1.20 -4.31
C HIS A 263 -32.75 -0.15 -3.54
N LEU A 264 -31.42 -0.32 -3.47
CA LEU A 264 -30.55 0.58 -2.73
C LEU A 264 -29.94 1.67 -3.63
N SER A 265 -29.52 1.34 -4.85
CA SER A 265 -28.89 2.30 -5.77
C SER A 265 -29.90 3.16 -6.53
N GLY A 266 -31.07 2.62 -6.86
CA GLY A 266 -32.00 3.23 -7.82
C GLY A 266 -31.50 3.20 -9.27
N LEU A 267 -30.45 2.42 -9.55
CA LEU A 267 -29.88 2.18 -10.88
C LEU A 267 -30.44 0.89 -11.49
N PRO A 268 -30.24 0.64 -12.80
CA PRO A 268 -30.55 -0.65 -13.41
C PRO A 268 -29.83 -1.81 -12.71
N ALA A 269 -30.48 -2.97 -12.63
CA ALA A 269 -29.92 -4.16 -11.97
C ALA A 269 -28.56 -4.52 -12.58
N PHE A 270 -27.56 -4.74 -11.73
CA PHE A 270 -26.20 -5.06 -12.15
C PHE A 270 -25.58 -4.04 -13.14
N LEU A 271 -26.09 -2.81 -13.15
CA LEU A 271 -25.60 -1.68 -13.93
C LEU A 271 -25.65 -1.88 -15.46
N VAL A 272 -26.67 -2.59 -15.96
CA VAL A 272 -26.90 -2.79 -17.39
C VAL A 272 -28.37 -2.55 -17.76
N LYS A 273 -28.65 -1.99 -18.95
CA LYS A 273 -30.02 -1.62 -19.37
C LYS A 273 -30.92 -2.83 -19.61
N GLU A 274 -30.44 -3.81 -20.36
CA GLU A 274 -31.21 -5.01 -20.74
C GLU A 274 -30.92 -6.17 -19.78
N GLY A 275 -31.29 -5.97 -18.51
CA GLY A 275 -31.17 -6.99 -17.46
C GLY A 275 -31.99 -8.24 -17.80
N GLY A 276 -31.43 -9.42 -17.58
CA GLY A 276 -32.03 -10.71 -17.94
C GLY A 276 -31.58 -11.26 -19.29
N LEU A 277 -31.10 -10.39 -20.19
CA LEU A 277 -30.28 -10.78 -21.34
C LEU A 277 -28.78 -10.62 -21.04
N ASN A 278 -28.45 -9.57 -20.27
CA ASN A 278 -27.09 -9.27 -19.84
C ASN A 278 -26.94 -9.45 -18.33
N SER A 279 -25.77 -9.92 -17.91
CA SER A 279 -25.39 -10.12 -16.51
C SER A 279 -24.71 -8.90 -15.89
N GLY A 280 -24.19 -7.98 -16.71
CA GLY A 280 -23.60 -6.73 -16.24
C GLY A 280 -22.44 -6.98 -15.26
N PHE A 281 -22.45 -6.25 -14.14
CA PHE A 281 -21.41 -6.32 -13.11
C PHE A 281 -21.61 -7.46 -12.09
N MET A 282 -22.55 -8.38 -12.31
CA MET A 282 -22.85 -9.46 -11.37
C MET A 282 -21.60 -10.27 -10.97
N MET A 283 -20.85 -10.78 -11.96
CA MET A 283 -19.66 -11.59 -11.67
C MET A 283 -18.47 -10.75 -11.21
N ALA A 284 -18.39 -9.48 -11.62
CA ALA A 284 -17.38 -8.56 -11.10
C ALA A 284 -17.56 -8.32 -9.58
N GLN A 285 -18.80 -8.22 -9.11
CA GLN A 285 -19.08 -8.14 -7.67
C GLN A 285 -18.67 -9.42 -6.93
N VAL A 286 -18.91 -10.60 -7.51
CA VAL A 286 -18.46 -11.88 -6.92
C VAL A 286 -16.93 -11.92 -6.80
N THR A 287 -16.20 -11.46 -7.82
CA THR A 287 -14.74 -11.32 -7.75
C THR A 287 -14.32 -10.39 -6.62
N ALA A 288 -14.92 -9.20 -6.51
CA ALA A 288 -14.61 -8.26 -5.43
C ALA A 288 -14.87 -8.87 -4.04
N ALA A 289 -15.97 -9.59 -3.87
CA ALA A 289 -16.31 -10.28 -2.63
C ALA A 289 -15.29 -11.37 -2.24
N ALA A 290 -14.80 -12.14 -3.22
CA ALA A 290 -13.77 -13.15 -2.99
C ALA A 290 -12.46 -12.52 -2.50
N LEU A 291 -11.98 -11.48 -3.18
CA LEU A 291 -10.76 -10.76 -2.83
C LEU A 291 -10.86 -10.08 -1.46
N ALA A 292 -11.99 -9.46 -1.15
CA ALA A 292 -12.22 -8.85 0.16
C ALA A 292 -12.25 -9.90 1.28
N SER A 293 -12.77 -11.10 0.99
CA SER A 293 -12.79 -12.21 1.95
C SER A 293 -11.39 -12.78 2.21
N GLU A 294 -10.57 -12.90 1.17
CA GLU A 294 -9.18 -13.39 1.28
C GLU A 294 -8.34 -12.50 2.20
N ASN A 295 -8.49 -11.17 2.08
CA ASN A 295 -7.81 -10.21 2.93
C ASN A 295 -8.12 -10.36 4.43
N LYS A 296 -9.27 -10.95 4.80
CA LYS A 296 -9.59 -11.22 6.22
C LYS A 296 -8.65 -12.26 6.82
N SER A 297 -8.32 -13.31 6.05
CA SER A 297 -7.35 -14.32 6.48
C SER A 297 -5.95 -13.73 6.54
N HIS A 298 -5.57 -12.95 5.53
CA HIS A 298 -4.26 -12.29 5.52
C HIS A 298 -4.09 -11.24 6.61
N ALA A 299 -5.18 -10.64 7.12
CA ALA A 299 -5.14 -9.69 8.22
C ALA A 299 -4.82 -10.32 9.60
N HIS A 300 -4.68 -11.66 9.69
CA HIS A 300 -4.21 -12.29 10.92
C HIS A 300 -2.78 -11.81 11.25
N PRO A 301 -2.51 -11.38 12.50
CA PRO A 301 -1.21 -10.85 12.86
C PRO A 301 -0.13 -11.91 12.77
N ALA A 302 0.98 -11.59 12.11
CA ALA A 302 2.17 -12.43 12.08
C ALA A 302 3.08 -12.20 13.29
N SER A 303 3.02 -11.01 13.90
CA SER A 303 3.88 -10.60 15.02
C SER A 303 3.56 -11.33 16.34
N VAL A 304 2.46 -12.08 16.40
CA VAL A 304 2.09 -12.87 17.58
C VAL A 304 2.68 -14.29 17.56
N ASP A 305 3.42 -14.63 16.51
CA ASP A 305 4.09 -15.92 16.36
C ASP A 305 5.61 -15.80 16.51
N SER A 306 6.24 -16.85 17.03
CA SER A 306 7.68 -16.94 17.21
C SER A 306 8.11 -18.41 17.28
N ILE A 307 9.19 -18.76 16.56
CA ILE A 307 9.78 -20.10 16.58
C ILE A 307 11.27 -19.98 16.92
N PRO A 308 11.76 -20.60 18.02
CA PRO A 308 13.16 -20.56 18.39
C PRO A 308 14.09 -21.11 17.31
N THR A 309 15.17 -20.39 17.02
CA THR A 309 16.23 -20.78 16.08
C THR A 309 17.59 -20.89 16.77
N SER A 310 18.59 -21.38 16.03
CA SER A 310 19.99 -21.39 16.50
C SER A 310 20.18 -22.06 17.88
N ALA A 311 19.62 -23.27 18.04
CA ALA A 311 19.65 -24.04 19.29
C ALA A 311 19.08 -23.30 20.52
N ASN A 312 17.99 -22.53 20.32
CA ASN A 312 17.33 -21.68 21.31
C ASN A 312 18.17 -20.47 21.77
N GLN A 313 19.25 -20.13 21.07
CA GLN A 313 19.95 -18.88 21.33
C GLN A 313 19.15 -17.68 20.80
N GLU A 314 18.40 -17.89 19.72
CA GLU A 314 17.41 -16.95 19.17
C GLU A 314 16.02 -17.49 19.55
N ASP A 315 15.63 -17.30 20.81
CA ASP A 315 14.42 -17.88 21.40
C ASP A 315 13.14 -17.07 21.18
N HIS A 316 13.28 -15.82 20.72
CA HIS A 316 12.17 -14.97 20.30
C HIS A 316 12.51 -14.21 19.01
N VAL A 317 11.56 -14.15 18.08
CA VAL A 317 11.70 -13.53 16.76
C VAL A 317 10.40 -12.78 16.40
N SER A 318 10.47 -11.78 15.53
CA SER A 318 9.35 -10.88 15.25
C SER A 318 8.43 -11.28 14.10
N MET A 319 8.90 -12.14 13.19
CA MET A 319 8.24 -12.45 11.91
C MET A 319 7.97 -11.23 11.01
N ALA A 320 8.67 -10.11 11.24
CA ALA A 320 8.44 -8.83 10.56
C ALA A 320 8.48 -8.92 9.02
N THR A 321 9.38 -9.75 8.47
CA THR A 321 9.48 -9.90 7.01
C THR A 321 8.21 -10.48 6.40
N PHE A 322 7.60 -11.49 7.05
CA PHE A 322 6.32 -12.02 6.58
C PHE A 322 5.20 -11.02 6.80
N ALA A 323 5.15 -10.39 7.98
CA ALA A 323 4.17 -9.35 8.31
C ALA A 323 4.13 -8.23 7.26
N ALA A 324 5.30 -7.74 6.82
CA ALA A 324 5.41 -6.70 5.80
C ALA A 324 5.15 -7.23 4.38
N ARG A 325 5.71 -8.40 4.03
CA ARG A 325 5.57 -8.99 2.67
C ARG A 325 4.11 -9.26 2.31
N ARG A 326 3.31 -9.80 3.24
CA ARG A 326 1.91 -10.19 2.98
C ARG A 326 1.02 -8.98 2.63
N LEU A 327 1.41 -7.78 3.03
CA LEU A 327 0.66 -6.56 2.72
C LEU A 327 0.56 -6.33 1.21
N HIS A 328 1.57 -6.69 0.43
CA HIS A 328 1.57 -6.47 -1.01
C HIS A 328 0.47 -7.25 -1.72
N GLU A 329 0.26 -8.52 -1.35
CA GLU A 329 -0.83 -9.35 -1.88
C GLU A 329 -2.20 -8.82 -1.45
N MET A 330 -2.31 -8.35 -0.19
CA MET A 330 -3.53 -7.70 0.26
C MET A 330 -3.84 -6.42 -0.54
N ILE A 331 -2.82 -5.63 -0.87
CA ILE A 331 -2.97 -4.41 -1.66
C ILE A 331 -3.31 -4.74 -3.12
N ASP A 332 -2.73 -5.80 -3.71
CA ASP A 332 -3.11 -6.28 -5.04
C ASP A 332 -4.61 -6.62 -5.08
N ASN A 333 -5.12 -7.29 -4.05
CA ASN A 333 -6.54 -7.58 -3.88
C ASN A 333 -7.37 -6.28 -3.79
N VAL A 334 -6.95 -5.31 -2.96
CA VAL A 334 -7.65 -4.02 -2.82
C VAL A 334 -7.65 -3.22 -4.12
N ALA A 335 -6.54 -3.17 -4.86
CA ALA A 335 -6.45 -2.46 -6.14
C ALA A 335 -7.46 -3.01 -7.15
N ASN A 336 -7.62 -4.33 -7.22
CA ASN A 336 -8.64 -4.96 -8.06
C ASN A 336 -10.07 -4.66 -7.59
N ILE A 337 -10.34 -4.68 -6.29
CA ILE A 337 -11.65 -4.32 -5.73
C ILE A 337 -11.99 -2.87 -6.09
N VAL A 338 -11.09 -1.93 -5.82
CA VAL A 338 -11.29 -0.50 -6.10
C VAL A 338 -11.43 -0.26 -7.61
N ALA A 339 -10.67 -0.97 -8.46
CA ALA A 339 -10.82 -0.89 -9.91
C ALA A 339 -12.24 -1.30 -10.37
N ILE A 340 -12.79 -2.38 -9.81
CA ILE A 340 -14.17 -2.80 -10.08
C ILE A 340 -15.15 -1.73 -9.61
N GLU A 341 -14.94 -1.15 -8.42
CA GLU A 341 -15.77 -0.06 -7.91
C GLU A 341 -15.76 1.16 -8.82
N MET A 342 -14.58 1.60 -9.29
CA MET A 342 -14.45 2.75 -10.19
C MET A 342 -15.20 2.53 -11.50
N LEU A 343 -15.08 1.34 -12.09
CA LEU A 343 -15.79 0.98 -13.32
C LEU A 343 -17.32 0.93 -13.10
N ALA A 344 -17.76 0.34 -11.99
CA ALA A 344 -19.17 0.26 -11.62
C ALA A 344 -19.76 1.65 -11.34
N ALA A 345 -19.04 2.49 -10.60
CA ALA A 345 -19.47 3.84 -10.26
C ALA A 345 -19.50 4.75 -11.50
N ALA A 346 -18.54 4.63 -12.41
CA ALA A 346 -18.56 5.35 -13.69
C ALA A 346 -19.81 5.00 -14.51
N GLN A 347 -20.12 3.70 -14.63
CA GLN A 347 -21.35 3.24 -15.29
C GLN A 347 -22.61 3.77 -14.58
N GLY A 348 -22.60 3.79 -13.25
CA GLY A 348 -23.69 4.32 -12.44
C GLY A 348 -23.95 5.82 -12.64
N VAL A 349 -22.89 6.63 -12.71
CA VAL A 349 -22.99 8.07 -13.01
C VAL A 349 -23.57 8.30 -14.41
N GLU A 350 -23.09 7.57 -15.41
CA GLU A 350 -23.52 7.74 -16.81
C GLU A 350 -25.01 7.44 -17.04
N PHE A 351 -25.66 6.66 -16.17
CA PHE A 351 -27.11 6.44 -16.24
C PHE A 351 -27.94 7.70 -15.97
N HIS A 352 -27.35 8.75 -15.38
CA HIS A 352 -28.03 10.02 -15.13
C HIS A 352 -27.88 11.03 -16.27
N HIS A 353 -27.13 10.71 -17.32
CA HIS A 353 -26.95 11.61 -18.46
C HIS A 353 -28.31 12.04 -19.07
N PRO A 354 -28.47 13.33 -19.44
CA PRO A 354 -27.41 14.32 -19.66
C PRO A 354 -26.96 15.11 -18.40
N GLN A 355 -27.45 14.78 -17.20
CA GLN A 355 -26.94 15.41 -15.96
C GLN A 355 -25.49 14.97 -15.72
N LYS A 356 -24.64 15.91 -15.29
CA LYS A 356 -23.22 15.66 -15.05
C LYS A 356 -22.90 15.59 -13.55
N SER A 357 -21.83 14.87 -13.23
CA SER A 357 -21.20 14.91 -11.93
C SER A 357 -20.33 16.18 -11.77
N SER A 358 -19.55 16.25 -10.70
CA SER A 358 -18.56 17.30 -10.49
C SER A 358 -17.41 17.20 -11.51
N ALA A 359 -16.73 18.31 -11.75
CA ALA A 359 -15.60 18.34 -12.70
C ALA A 359 -14.48 17.30 -12.40
N PRO A 360 -14.06 17.06 -11.13
CA PRO A 360 -13.10 16.01 -10.84
C PRO A 360 -13.61 14.60 -11.17
N ILE A 361 -14.86 14.29 -10.84
CA ILE A 361 -15.44 12.96 -11.13
C ILE A 361 -15.56 12.74 -12.64
N GLU A 362 -16.02 13.75 -13.39
CA GLU A 362 -16.08 13.68 -14.84
C GLU A 362 -14.70 13.46 -15.47
N LYS A 363 -13.65 14.12 -14.95
CA LYS A 363 -12.26 13.89 -15.40
C LYS A 363 -11.85 12.43 -15.18
N ILE A 364 -12.13 11.89 -14.00
CA ILE A 364 -11.82 10.49 -13.65
C ILE A 364 -12.58 9.53 -14.58
N ILE A 365 -13.88 9.74 -14.81
CA ILE A 365 -14.67 8.91 -15.72
C ILE A 365 -14.09 8.93 -17.13
N ASN A 366 -13.69 10.10 -17.65
CA ASN A 366 -13.06 10.19 -18.96
C ASN A 366 -11.77 9.37 -19.04
N THR A 367 -10.90 9.46 -18.03
CA THR A 367 -9.69 8.62 -17.96
C THR A 367 -10.01 7.12 -17.91
N LEU A 368 -11.03 6.72 -17.14
CA LEU A 368 -11.47 5.33 -17.11
C LEU A 368 -12.01 4.86 -18.46
N ARG A 369 -12.67 5.75 -19.21
CA ARG A 369 -13.27 5.45 -20.52
C ARG A 369 -12.24 5.28 -21.64
N GLU A 370 -11.05 5.87 -21.50
CA GLU A 370 -9.90 5.55 -22.35
C GLU A 370 -9.44 4.10 -22.19
N LEU A 371 -9.64 3.52 -20.99
CA LEU A 371 -9.24 2.16 -20.67
C LEU A 371 -10.39 1.15 -20.79
N SER A 372 -11.63 1.55 -20.55
CA SER A 372 -12.81 0.69 -20.47
C SER A 372 -14.03 1.41 -21.05
N PRO A 373 -14.47 1.07 -22.27
CA PRO A 373 -15.64 1.70 -22.86
C PRO A 373 -16.91 1.40 -22.06
N PRO A 374 -17.97 2.23 -22.16
CA PRO A 374 -19.23 2.01 -21.44
C PRO A 374 -19.76 0.59 -21.62
N TYR A 375 -20.32 0.02 -20.56
CA TYR A 375 -20.78 -1.36 -20.58
C TYR A 375 -22.23 -1.41 -21.09
N LEU A 376 -22.38 -1.62 -22.39
CA LEU A 376 -23.69 -1.63 -23.06
C LEU A 376 -24.30 -3.03 -23.15
N GLU A 377 -23.45 -4.03 -23.40
CA GLU A 377 -23.78 -5.44 -23.54
C GLU A 377 -22.68 -6.30 -22.90
N ASP A 378 -22.96 -7.57 -22.66
CA ASP A 378 -22.04 -8.45 -21.95
C ASP A 378 -20.70 -8.63 -22.68
N ARG A 379 -19.62 -8.33 -21.96
CA ARG A 379 -18.24 -8.53 -22.40
C ARG A 379 -17.35 -8.82 -21.21
N SER A 380 -16.19 -9.42 -21.44
CA SER A 380 -15.22 -9.61 -20.36
C SER A 380 -14.73 -8.27 -19.82
N LEU A 381 -14.81 -8.09 -18.50
CA LEU A 381 -14.23 -6.97 -17.75
C LEU A 381 -12.81 -7.26 -17.25
N SER A 382 -12.29 -8.47 -17.41
CA SER A 382 -11.03 -8.89 -16.78
C SER A 382 -9.85 -8.00 -17.17
N ALA A 383 -9.69 -7.71 -18.47
CA ALA A 383 -8.60 -6.87 -18.94
C ALA A 383 -8.78 -5.39 -18.53
N ASP A 384 -10.02 -4.94 -18.39
CA ASP A 384 -10.34 -3.57 -17.98
C ASP A 384 -9.99 -3.37 -16.50
N VAL A 385 -10.40 -4.31 -15.65
CA VAL A 385 -10.05 -4.33 -14.22
C VAL A 385 -8.53 -4.33 -14.05
N ALA A 386 -7.80 -5.18 -14.78
CA ALA A 386 -6.34 -5.23 -14.72
C ALA A 386 -5.67 -3.90 -15.11
N ARG A 387 -6.17 -3.22 -16.17
CA ARG A 387 -5.64 -1.91 -16.59
C ARG A 387 -5.92 -0.82 -15.55
N VAL A 388 -7.12 -0.79 -14.98
CA VAL A 388 -7.47 0.20 -13.94
C VAL A 388 -6.72 -0.09 -12.64
N ALA A 389 -6.56 -1.35 -12.25
CA ALA A 389 -5.77 -1.73 -11.07
C ALA A 389 -4.29 -1.34 -11.23
N ALA A 390 -3.70 -1.50 -12.41
CA ALA A 390 -2.36 -1.00 -12.70
C ALA A 390 -2.26 0.53 -12.59
N LEU A 391 -3.26 1.26 -13.12
CA LEU A 391 -3.32 2.72 -13.00
C LEU A 391 -3.43 3.18 -11.52
N ILE A 392 -4.15 2.41 -10.69
CA ILE A 392 -4.19 2.62 -9.25
C ILE A 392 -2.81 2.38 -8.63
N ASP A 393 -2.15 1.27 -8.95
CA ASP A 393 -0.82 0.92 -8.40
C ASP A 393 0.27 1.94 -8.81
N ASP A 394 0.13 2.58 -9.97
CA ASP A 394 0.98 3.68 -10.43
C ASP A 394 0.70 5.03 -9.72
N GLY A 395 -0.32 5.09 -8.86
CA GLY A 395 -0.64 6.27 -8.06
C GLY A 395 -1.38 7.37 -8.82
N ALA A 396 -2.04 7.06 -9.94
CA ALA A 396 -2.67 8.06 -10.81
C ALA A 396 -3.77 8.90 -10.14
N PHE A 397 -4.36 8.39 -9.05
CA PHE A 397 -5.44 9.06 -8.31
C PHE A 397 -4.95 9.82 -7.07
N CYS A 398 -3.64 9.78 -6.77
CA CYS A 398 -3.07 10.45 -5.60
C CYS A 398 -3.25 11.97 -5.67
N GLU A 399 -3.29 12.57 -6.87
CA GLU A 399 -3.50 14.02 -7.03
C GLU A 399 -4.79 14.53 -6.35
N TYR A 400 -5.84 13.71 -6.28
CA TYR A 400 -7.12 14.08 -5.70
C TYR A 400 -7.12 14.08 -4.16
N SER A 401 -6.08 13.54 -3.53
CA SER A 401 -5.96 13.43 -2.08
C SER A 401 -4.56 13.76 -1.55
N ALA A 402 -3.68 14.33 -2.38
CA ALA A 402 -2.28 14.62 -2.03
C ALA A 402 -2.12 15.39 -0.71
N SER A 403 -3.05 16.30 -0.41
CA SER A 403 -3.04 17.08 0.84
C SER A 403 -3.14 16.27 2.14
N ILE A 404 -3.53 15.00 2.08
CA ILE A 404 -3.74 14.15 3.26
C ILE A 404 -2.82 12.93 3.31
N LEU A 405 -2.16 12.57 2.20
CA LEU A 405 -1.30 11.40 2.09
C LEU A 405 0.09 11.68 2.71
N PRO A 406 0.56 10.88 3.68
CA PRO A 406 1.83 11.09 4.36
C PRO A 406 3.05 11.39 3.47
N SER A 407 3.21 10.69 2.34
CA SER A 407 4.36 10.87 1.44
C SER A 407 4.26 12.09 0.53
N MET A 408 3.10 12.75 0.48
CA MET A 408 2.82 13.87 -0.42
C MET A 408 2.45 15.16 0.32
N SER A 409 2.09 15.07 1.60
CA SER A 409 1.83 16.24 2.44
C SER A 409 3.14 16.84 2.93
N ALA A 410 3.57 17.94 2.30
CA ALA A 410 4.67 18.78 2.77
C ALA A 410 4.15 19.98 3.58
#